data_AF-A0A2B1KVN2-F1
#
_entry.id   AF-A0A2B1KVN2-F1
#
_cell.length_a   1.000
_cell.length_b   1.000
_cell.length_c   1.000
_cell.angle_alpha   90.00
_cell.angle_beta   90.00
_cell.angle_gamma   90.00
#
_symmetry.space_group_name_H-M   'P 1'
#
loop_
_entity.id
_entity.type
_entity.pdbx_description
1 polymer ?
#
loop_
_entity_poly.entity_id
_entity_poly.type
_entity_poly.pdbx_seq_one_letter_code
_entity_poly.pdbx_strand_id
1 'polypeptide(L)'
;MISQLKREALDALKGKWGLAVGATFLLGILIGAVELLITGVFSMFWGWEEASASLTVSIIVMLIIAPLTVGAYYLVLNVIRGTDARIGHMFRWFSDGSKFMKSFLTYLLMYVYLILWTLLLIIPGIIKSFSYSMTYFILNDHPEYTANQAITESRRMMDGHKMDYFLLCLSFLGWFILSILTIGIGFLWLAPYFYTTSAAFYEEISKKYYKKEGTTF
;
A
#
# COMPACT_ATOMS: atom_id res chain seq x y z
N MET A 1 4.12 22.45 -0.18
CA MET A 1 4.24 21.06 0.29
C MET A 1 3.84 20.06 -0.81
N ILE A 2 2.57 19.95 -1.22
CA ILE A 2 2.14 18.93 -2.21
C ILE A 2 2.93 18.98 -3.54
N SER A 3 3.17 20.17 -4.11
CA SER A 3 3.95 20.32 -5.33
C SER A 3 5.40 19.87 -5.18
N GLN A 4 6.00 20.09 -4.01
CA GLN A 4 7.34 19.63 -3.68
C GLN A 4 7.40 18.11 -3.61
N LEU A 5 6.46 17.47 -2.89
CA LEU A 5 6.38 16.00 -2.78
C LEU A 5 6.24 15.34 -4.16
N LYS A 6 5.37 15.89 -5.01
CA LYS A 6 5.20 15.41 -6.40
C LYS A 6 6.48 15.55 -7.21
N ARG A 7 7.18 16.68 -7.08
CA ARG A 7 8.45 16.91 -7.77
C ARG A 7 9.53 15.94 -7.29
N GLU A 8 9.65 15.74 -5.98
CA GLU A 8 10.58 14.79 -5.37
C GLU A 8 10.33 13.37 -5.86
N ALA A 9 9.06 12.95 -5.92
CA ALA A 9 8.69 11.65 -6.48
C ALA A 9 9.06 11.50 -7.96
N LEU A 10 8.79 12.53 -8.78
CA LEU A 10 9.17 12.53 -10.19
C LEU A 10 10.69 12.49 -10.36
N ASP A 11 11.43 13.23 -9.55
CA ASP A 11 12.89 13.25 -9.56
C ASP A 11 13.47 11.89 -9.15
N ALA A 12 12.92 11.24 -8.11
CA ALA A 12 13.32 9.91 -7.68
C ALA A 12 13.01 8.80 -8.71
N LEU A 13 11.96 8.98 -9.51
CA LEU A 13 11.59 8.05 -10.59
C LEU A 13 12.43 8.24 -11.86
N LYS A 14 13.16 9.35 -12.03
CA LYS A 14 14.05 9.54 -13.19
C LYS A 14 15.09 8.41 -13.25
N GLY A 15 15.16 7.74 -14.41
CA GLY A 15 16.01 6.56 -14.59
C GLY A 15 15.47 5.26 -13.98
N LYS A 16 14.41 5.32 -13.15
CA LYS A 16 13.79 4.15 -12.50
C LYS A 16 12.36 3.86 -12.99
N TRP A 17 11.81 4.65 -13.93
CA TRP A 17 10.46 4.47 -14.48
C TRP A 17 10.21 3.06 -15.03
N GLY A 18 11.14 2.49 -15.79
CA GLY A 18 10.99 1.13 -16.32
C GLY A 18 10.83 0.08 -15.21
N LEU A 19 11.59 0.22 -14.12
CA LEU A 19 11.47 -0.63 -12.95
C LEU A 19 10.12 -0.42 -12.23
N ALA A 20 9.70 0.82 -12.05
CA ALA A 20 8.49 1.14 -11.30
C ALA A 20 7.20 0.74 -12.05
N VAL A 21 7.17 0.97 -13.37
CA VAL A 21 6.11 0.52 -14.27
C VAL A 21 6.11 -1.01 -14.36
N GLY A 22 7.29 -1.64 -14.53
CA GLY A 22 7.42 -3.09 -14.56
C GLY A 22 6.97 -3.77 -13.26
N ALA A 23 7.30 -3.18 -12.10
CA ALA A 23 6.83 -3.64 -10.80
C ALA A 23 5.30 -3.53 -10.66
N THR A 24 4.72 -2.42 -11.12
CA THR A 24 3.26 -2.20 -11.12
C THR A 24 2.54 -3.20 -12.00
N PHE A 25 3.06 -3.42 -13.22
CA PHE A 25 2.53 -4.40 -14.16
C PHE A 25 2.61 -5.82 -13.59
N LEU A 26 3.76 -6.21 -13.05
CA LEU A 26 3.95 -7.52 -12.42
C LEU A 26 3.02 -7.71 -11.24
N LEU A 27 2.89 -6.71 -10.36
CA LEU A 27 1.98 -6.77 -9.21
C LEU A 27 0.53 -6.98 -9.67
N GLY A 28 0.10 -6.25 -10.71
CA GLY A 28 -1.23 -6.42 -11.31
C GLY A 28 -1.46 -7.83 -11.87
N ILE A 29 -0.49 -8.37 -12.61
CA ILE A 29 -0.55 -9.75 -13.12
C ILE A 29 -0.63 -10.75 -11.97
N LEU A 30 0.22 -10.62 -10.95
CA LEU A 30 0.25 -11.55 -9.83
C LEU A 30 -1.07 -11.54 -9.06
N ILE A 31 -1.63 -10.36 -8.78
CA ILE A 31 -2.93 -10.23 -8.12
C ILE A 31 -4.02 -10.89 -8.97
N GLY A 32 -4.11 -10.57 -10.26
CA GLY A 32 -5.11 -11.14 -11.15
C GLY A 32 -4.97 -12.65 -11.34
N ALA A 33 -3.75 -13.15 -11.45
CA ALA A 33 -3.48 -14.58 -11.59
C ALA A 33 -3.83 -15.34 -10.30
N VAL A 34 -3.47 -14.81 -9.12
CA VAL A 34 -3.82 -15.42 -7.84
C VAL A 34 -5.35 -15.47 -7.67
N GLU A 35 -6.04 -14.36 -7.91
CA GLU A 35 -7.50 -14.30 -7.84
C GLU A 35 -8.15 -15.32 -8.78
N LEU A 36 -7.71 -15.36 -10.04
CA LEU A 36 -8.25 -16.25 -11.07
C LEU A 36 -8.01 -17.73 -10.73
N LEU A 37 -6.80 -18.09 -10.28
CA LEU A 37 -6.44 -19.46 -9.97
C LEU A 37 -7.19 -19.97 -8.74
N ILE A 38 -7.22 -19.20 -7.65
CA ILE A 38 -7.92 -19.61 -6.43
C ILE A 38 -9.42 -19.70 -6.71
N THR A 39 -10.03 -18.68 -7.32
CA THR A 39 -11.46 -18.71 -7.68
C THR A 39 -11.75 -19.88 -8.62
N GLY A 40 -10.89 -20.12 -9.62
CA GLY A 40 -11.02 -21.22 -10.56
C GLY A 40 -11.05 -22.58 -9.87
N VAL A 41 -10.16 -22.84 -8.91
CA VAL A 41 -10.15 -24.10 -8.13
C VAL A 41 -11.44 -24.28 -7.34
N PHE A 42 -11.89 -23.26 -6.62
CA PHE A 42 -13.12 -23.34 -5.82
C PHE A 42 -14.39 -23.44 -6.69
N SER A 43 -14.37 -22.81 -7.88
CA SER A 43 -15.48 -22.85 -8.83
C SER A 43 -15.78 -24.27 -9.34
N MET A 44 -14.78 -25.16 -9.32
CA MET A 44 -14.99 -26.58 -9.68
C MET A 44 -15.93 -27.30 -8.72
N PHE A 45 -16.04 -26.82 -7.48
CA PHE A 45 -16.88 -27.43 -6.44
C PHE A 45 -18.22 -26.73 -6.28
N TRP A 46 -18.23 -25.40 -6.38
CA TRP A 46 -19.38 -24.58 -5.98
C TRP A 46 -19.96 -23.72 -7.09
N GLY A 47 -19.34 -23.65 -8.28
CA GLY A 47 -19.73 -22.69 -9.32
C GLY A 47 -18.92 -21.39 -9.25
N TRP A 48 -18.82 -20.66 -10.37
CA TRP A 48 -17.99 -19.45 -10.47
C TRP A 48 -18.57 -18.29 -9.64
N GLU A 49 -19.88 -18.12 -9.67
CA GLU A 49 -20.57 -17.06 -8.95
C GLU A 49 -20.37 -17.22 -7.44
N GLU A 50 -20.66 -18.40 -6.90
CA GLU A 50 -20.49 -18.71 -5.48
C GLU A 50 -19.03 -18.65 -5.03
N ALA A 51 -18.09 -19.15 -5.84
CA ALA A 51 -16.67 -19.09 -5.52
C ALA A 51 -16.16 -17.65 -5.47
N SER A 52 -16.54 -16.82 -6.45
CA SER A 52 -16.11 -15.42 -6.51
C SER A 52 -16.68 -14.56 -5.39
N ALA A 53 -17.87 -14.89 -4.89
CA ALA A 53 -18.49 -14.22 -3.73
C ALA A 53 -18.06 -14.80 -2.38
N SER A 54 -17.26 -15.88 -2.36
CA SER A 54 -16.92 -16.61 -1.16
C SER A 54 -15.89 -15.87 -0.32
N LEU A 55 -16.24 -15.59 0.95
CA LEU A 55 -15.32 -15.05 1.94
C LEU A 55 -14.07 -15.94 2.11
N THR A 56 -14.22 -17.27 1.98
CA THR A 56 -13.10 -18.20 2.07
C THR A 56 -12.09 -17.95 0.95
N VAL A 57 -12.57 -17.78 -0.28
CA VAL A 57 -11.73 -17.45 -1.44
C VAL A 57 -11.03 -16.11 -1.22
N SER A 58 -11.78 -15.08 -0.82
CA SER A 58 -11.19 -13.75 -0.56
C SER A 58 -10.09 -13.79 0.51
N ILE A 59 -10.27 -14.55 1.60
CA ILE A 59 -9.25 -14.70 2.66
C ILE A 59 -7.99 -15.41 2.12
N ILE A 60 -8.16 -16.47 1.32
CA ILE A 60 -7.03 -17.21 0.72
C ILE A 60 -6.26 -16.32 -0.25
N VAL A 61 -6.95 -15.58 -1.12
CA VAL A 61 -6.30 -14.65 -2.05
C VAL A 61 -5.56 -13.54 -1.27
N MET A 62 -6.21 -12.98 -0.26
CA MET A 62 -5.62 -11.97 0.61
C MET A 62 -4.34 -12.45 1.32
N LEU A 63 -4.27 -13.72 1.72
CA LEU A 63 -3.09 -14.34 2.31
C LEU A 63 -1.84 -14.19 1.42
N ILE A 64 -2.01 -14.27 0.10
CA ILE A 64 -0.93 -14.17 -0.88
C ILE A 64 -0.69 -12.71 -1.29
N ILE A 65 -1.74 -11.90 -1.43
CA ILE A 65 -1.64 -10.50 -1.87
C ILE A 65 -1.03 -9.59 -0.79
N ALA A 66 -1.31 -9.84 0.49
CA ALA A 66 -0.84 -9.01 1.59
C ALA A 66 0.69 -8.82 1.61
N PRO A 67 1.53 -9.88 1.61
CA PRO A 67 2.99 -9.74 1.56
C PRO A 67 3.49 -9.04 0.30
N LEU A 68 2.86 -9.28 -0.87
CA LEU A 68 3.20 -8.55 -2.11
C LEU A 68 2.94 -7.05 -1.97
N THR A 69 1.82 -6.69 -1.37
CA THR A 69 1.44 -5.29 -1.14
C THR A 69 2.45 -4.60 -0.22
N VAL A 70 2.76 -5.20 0.93
CA VAL A 70 3.75 -4.62 1.87
C VAL A 70 5.14 -4.53 1.22
N GLY A 71 5.53 -5.52 0.41
CA GLY A 71 6.79 -5.48 -0.35
C GLY A 71 6.83 -4.40 -1.44
N ALA A 72 5.71 -4.11 -2.09
CA ALA A 72 5.64 -3.02 -3.07
C ALA A 72 5.90 -1.64 -2.41
N TYR A 73 5.39 -1.43 -1.19
CA TYR A 73 5.70 -0.23 -0.40
C TYR A 73 7.20 -0.15 -0.07
N TYR A 74 7.86 -1.28 0.21
CA TYR A 74 9.32 -1.31 0.40
C TYR A 74 10.09 -0.89 -0.86
N LEU A 75 9.69 -1.39 -2.03
CA LEU A 75 10.32 -1.01 -3.30
C LEU A 75 10.24 0.50 -3.51
N VAL A 76 9.04 1.07 -3.36
CA VAL A 76 8.80 2.50 -3.53
C VAL A 76 9.59 3.33 -2.51
N LEU A 77 9.69 2.85 -1.27
CA LEU A 77 10.50 3.49 -0.23
C LEU A 77 11.99 3.54 -0.59
N ASN A 78 12.53 2.48 -1.22
CA ASN A 78 13.91 2.50 -1.73
C ASN A 78 14.08 3.39 -2.96
N VAL A 79 13.04 3.53 -3.80
CA VAL A 79 13.05 4.48 -4.92
C VAL A 79 13.21 5.90 -4.41
N ILE A 80 12.36 6.34 -3.46
CA ILE A 80 12.40 7.71 -2.93
C ILE A 80 13.69 7.99 -2.12
N ARG A 81 14.21 6.99 -1.40
CA ARG A 81 15.47 7.12 -0.65
C ARG A 81 16.73 7.10 -1.52
N GLY A 82 16.59 6.84 -2.82
CA GLY A 82 17.74 6.73 -3.72
C GLY A 82 18.61 5.49 -3.46
N THR A 83 18.14 4.52 -2.68
CA THR A 83 18.85 3.27 -2.37
C THR A 83 18.62 2.22 -3.46
N ASP A 84 19.21 1.03 -3.28
CA ASP A 84 19.03 -0.12 -4.17
C ASP A 84 17.54 -0.46 -4.27
N ALA A 85 16.98 -0.32 -5.48
CA ALA A 85 15.59 -0.61 -5.77
C ALA A 85 15.52 -1.68 -6.87
N ARG A 86 14.90 -2.82 -6.56
CA ARG A 86 14.77 -3.99 -7.42
C ARG A 86 13.38 -4.59 -7.30
N ILE A 87 12.87 -5.16 -8.39
CA ILE A 87 11.55 -5.83 -8.41
C ILE A 87 11.47 -6.94 -7.34
N GLY A 88 12.59 -7.63 -7.06
CA GLY A 88 12.68 -8.65 -6.02
C GLY A 88 12.28 -8.17 -4.61
N HIS A 89 12.35 -6.86 -4.33
CA HIS A 89 11.92 -6.30 -3.04
C HIS A 89 10.42 -6.47 -2.77
N MET A 90 9.60 -6.63 -3.80
CA MET A 90 8.17 -6.95 -3.62
C MET A 90 7.95 -8.30 -2.92
N PHE A 91 8.93 -9.21 -3.01
CA PHE A 91 8.86 -10.53 -2.41
C PHE A 91 9.54 -10.63 -1.05
N ARG A 92 10.05 -9.52 -0.49
CA ARG A 92 10.78 -9.52 0.79
C ARG A 92 9.97 -10.16 1.93
N TRP A 93 8.67 -9.93 1.96
CA TRP A 93 7.78 -10.46 3.00
C TRP A 93 7.43 -11.95 2.84
N PHE A 94 7.88 -12.60 1.76
CA PHE A 94 7.82 -14.06 1.59
C PHE A 94 9.07 -14.79 2.12
N SER A 95 10.12 -14.06 2.50
CA SER A 95 11.42 -14.65 2.86
C SER A 95 11.41 -15.50 4.14
N ASP A 96 10.44 -15.28 5.02
CA ASP A 96 10.34 -15.97 6.31
C ASP A 96 8.87 -16.10 6.73
N GLY A 97 8.50 -17.22 7.35
CA GLY A 97 7.11 -17.49 7.75
C GLY A 97 6.56 -16.49 8.75
N SER A 98 7.38 -15.97 9.67
CA SER A 98 6.95 -14.95 10.64
C SER A 98 6.70 -13.60 9.95
N LYS A 99 7.54 -13.22 8.98
CA LYS A 99 7.34 -12.02 8.16
C LYS A 99 6.08 -12.16 7.31
N PHE A 100 5.92 -13.29 6.65
CA PHE A 100 4.74 -13.60 5.85
C PHE A 100 3.46 -13.43 6.67
N MET A 101 3.37 -14.11 7.81
CA MET A 101 2.23 -14.00 8.71
C MET A 101 2.02 -12.59 9.25
N LYS A 102 3.09 -11.86 9.57
CA LYS A 102 3.00 -10.48 10.05
C LYS A 102 2.42 -9.54 8.98
N SER A 103 2.85 -9.67 7.73
CA SER A 103 2.32 -8.87 6.62
C SER A 103 0.83 -9.14 6.39
N PHE A 104 0.43 -10.41 6.42
CA PHE A 104 -0.96 -10.83 6.32
C PHE A 104 -1.80 -10.29 7.48
N LEU A 105 -1.36 -10.47 8.73
CA LEU A 105 -2.06 -9.99 9.91
C LEU A 105 -2.20 -8.46 9.92
N THR A 106 -1.20 -7.74 9.39
CA THR A 106 -1.29 -6.27 9.26
C THR A 106 -2.39 -5.88 8.28
N TYR A 107 -2.42 -6.50 7.10
CA TYR A 107 -3.46 -6.26 6.11
C TYR A 107 -4.84 -6.65 6.66
N LEU A 108 -4.96 -7.78 7.35
CA LEU A 108 -6.19 -8.28 7.99
C LEU A 108 -6.71 -7.33 9.06
N LEU A 109 -5.86 -6.91 9.99
CA LEU A 109 -6.27 -5.99 11.05
C LEU A 109 -6.67 -4.63 10.49
N MET A 110 -5.95 -4.12 9.49
CA MET A 110 -6.36 -2.88 8.81
C MET A 110 -7.75 -3.04 8.17
N TYR A 111 -7.98 -4.13 7.43
CA TYR A 111 -9.26 -4.38 6.77
C TYR A 111 -10.40 -4.50 7.78
N VAL A 112 -10.21 -5.27 8.86
CA VAL A 112 -11.17 -5.41 9.96
C VAL A 112 -11.46 -4.06 10.61
N TYR A 113 -10.45 -3.28 10.96
CA TYR A 113 -10.64 -1.96 11.58
C TYR A 113 -11.39 -1.00 10.66
N LEU A 114 -11.06 -0.96 9.37
CA LEU A 114 -11.75 -0.09 8.42
C LEU A 114 -13.21 -0.49 8.24
N ILE A 115 -13.52 -1.80 8.20
CA ILE A 115 -14.92 -2.28 8.19
C ILE A 115 -15.63 -1.84 9.46
N LEU A 116 -15.06 -2.08 10.65
CA LEU A 116 -15.69 -1.71 11.91
C LEU A 116 -15.98 -0.20 12.00
N TRP A 117 -15.05 0.65 11.55
CA TRP A 117 -15.26 2.09 11.51
C TRP A 117 -16.32 2.51 10.50
N THR A 118 -16.33 1.89 9.32
CA THR A 118 -17.31 2.19 8.26
C THR A 118 -18.71 1.73 8.63
N LEU A 119 -18.83 0.58 9.31
CA LEU A 119 -20.09 0.05 9.85
C LEU A 119 -20.67 0.96 10.93
N LEU A 120 -19.81 1.59 11.74
CA LEU A 120 -20.27 2.60 12.69
C LEU A 120 -20.82 3.82 11.93
N LEU A 121 -20.00 4.42 11.06
CA LEU A 121 -20.36 5.55 10.20
C LEU A 121 -19.36 5.67 9.04
N ILE A 122 -19.83 6.08 7.86
CA ILE A 122 -18.99 6.23 6.66
C ILE A 122 -17.87 7.27 6.86
N ILE A 123 -18.17 8.42 7.48
CA ILE A 123 -17.20 9.52 7.66
C ILE A 123 -16.00 9.10 8.55
N PRO A 124 -16.21 8.52 9.75
CA PRO A 124 -15.14 7.90 10.53
C PRO A 124 -14.34 6.84 9.77
N GLY A 125 -14.98 6.00 8.95
CA GLY A 125 -14.29 5.04 8.08
C GLY A 125 -13.26 5.71 7.16
N ILE A 126 -13.66 6.80 6.49
CA ILE A 126 -12.78 7.60 5.62
C ILE A 126 -11.64 8.24 6.42
N ILE A 127 -11.92 8.84 7.59
CA ILE A 127 -10.88 9.45 8.43
C ILE A 127 -9.85 8.40 8.90
N LYS A 128 -10.31 7.18 9.18
CA LYS A 128 -9.45 6.08 9.64
C LYS A 128 -8.63 5.47 8.50
N SER A 129 -9.13 5.44 7.27
CA SER A 129 -8.32 5.05 6.11
C SER A 129 -7.10 5.97 5.94
N PHE A 130 -7.27 7.27 6.11
CA PHE A 130 -6.14 8.21 6.14
C PHE A 130 -5.27 8.08 7.39
N SER A 131 -5.82 7.65 8.52
CA SER A 131 -5.02 7.43 9.73
C SER A 131 -4.09 6.22 9.60
N TYR A 132 -4.46 5.23 8.78
CA TYR A 132 -3.70 3.98 8.62
C TYR A 132 -2.84 3.95 7.35
N SER A 133 -2.82 5.03 6.56
CA SER A 133 -2.17 5.07 5.24
C SER A 133 -0.64 4.88 5.28
N MET A 134 0.01 5.11 6.42
CA MET A 134 1.46 4.98 6.58
C MET A 134 1.88 3.61 7.14
N THR A 135 0.93 2.76 7.51
CA THR A 135 1.19 1.48 8.21
C THR A 135 2.20 0.60 7.48
N TYR A 136 2.08 0.45 6.16
CA TYR A 136 2.98 -0.40 5.39
C TYR A 136 4.38 0.20 5.23
N PHE A 137 4.52 1.53 5.20
CA PHE A 137 5.84 2.16 5.23
C PHE A 137 6.51 1.95 6.60
N ILE A 138 5.77 2.19 7.69
CA ILE A 138 6.24 1.98 9.06
C ILE A 138 6.65 0.52 9.28
N LEU A 139 5.83 -0.44 8.81
CA LEU A 139 6.15 -1.86 8.97
C LEU A 139 7.44 -2.27 8.21
N ASN A 140 7.78 -1.57 7.12
CA ASN A 140 9.01 -1.81 6.38
C ASN A 140 10.25 -1.19 7.02
N ASP A 141 10.10 -0.08 7.75
CA ASP A 141 11.17 0.56 8.53
C ASP A 141 11.36 -0.11 9.89
N HIS A 142 10.27 -0.52 10.53
CA HIS A 142 10.20 -1.17 11.83
C HIS A 142 9.65 -2.60 11.69
N PRO A 143 10.37 -3.53 11.03
CA PRO A 143 9.94 -4.91 10.86
C PRO A 143 9.80 -5.67 12.18
N GLU A 144 10.37 -5.16 13.28
CA GLU A 144 10.19 -5.64 14.66
C GLU A 144 8.79 -5.39 15.20
N TYR A 145 8.09 -4.35 14.74
CA TYR A 145 6.73 -4.03 15.21
C TYR A 145 5.77 -5.19 14.92
N THR A 146 4.82 -5.39 15.83
CA THR A 146 3.62 -6.18 15.56
C THR A 146 2.72 -5.42 14.59
N ALA A 147 1.81 -6.15 13.94
CA ALA A 147 0.80 -5.58 13.06
C ALA A 147 0.05 -4.40 13.70
N ASN A 148 -0.35 -4.57 14.97
CA ASN A 148 -1.09 -3.55 15.70
C ASN A 148 -0.23 -2.34 16.13
N GLN A 149 1.04 -2.56 16.43
CA GLN A 149 1.98 -1.48 16.69
C GLN A 149 2.17 -0.61 15.45
N ALA A 150 2.38 -1.21 14.27
CA ALA A 150 2.52 -0.45 13.02
C ALA A 150 1.26 0.40 12.70
N ILE A 151 0.06 -0.16 12.88
CA ILE A 151 -1.21 0.56 12.68
C ILE A 151 -1.36 1.70 13.68
N THR A 152 -1.03 1.45 14.95
CA THR A 152 -1.12 2.45 16.01
C THR A 152 -0.14 3.60 15.78
N GLU A 153 1.07 3.27 15.33
CA GLU A 153 2.09 4.23 14.99
C GLU A 153 1.67 5.09 13.80
N SER A 154 1.13 4.48 12.74
CA SER A 154 0.54 5.23 11.61
C SER A 154 -0.53 6.20 12.11
N ARG A 155 -1.41 5.77 13.01
CA ARG A 155 -2.48 6.61 13.54
C ARG A 155 -1.93 7.83 14.29
N ARG A 156 -0.88 7.65 15.08
CA ARG A 156 -0.20 8.72 15.85
C ARG A 156 0.55 9.66 14.93
N MET A 157 1.36 9.13 14.02
CA MET A 157 2.14 9.90 13.05
C MET A 157 1.23 10.73 12.11
N MET A 158 0.07 10.19 11.74
CA MET A 158 -0.91 10.87 10.91
C MET A 158 -1.76 11.89 11.68
N ASP A 159 -1.61 12.04 12.99
CA ASP A 159 -2.36 13.06 13.73
C ASP A 159 -1.89 14.47 13.35
N GLY A 160 -2.83 15.36 13.02
CA GLY A 160 -2.53 16.65 12.39
C GLY A 160 -2.23 16.61 10.88
N HIS A 161 -1.97 15.43 10.28
CA HIS A 161 -1.55 15.30 8.88
C HIS A 161 -2.58 14.61 7.94
N LYS A 162 -3.75 14.25 8.45
CA LYS A 162 -4.80 13.56 7.65
C LYS A 162 -5.33 14.43 6.52
N MET A 163 -5.53 15.73 6.79
CA MET A 163 -5.99 16.69 5.79
C MET A 163 -4.94 16.91 4.71
N ASP A 164 -3.67 16.98 5.09
CA ASP A 164 -2.56 17.12 4.13
C ASP A 164 -2.54 15.95 3.14
N TYR A 165 -2.68 14.71 3.64
CA TYR A 165 -2.73 13.52 2.81
C TYR A 165 -4.02 13.42 1.98
N PHE A 166 -5.16 13.87 2.52
CA PHE A 166 -6.40 13.98 1.76
C PHE A 166 -6.25 14.92 0.55
N LEU A 167 -5.67 16.12 0.77
CA LEU A 167 -5.41 17.08 -0.31
C LEU A 167 -4.38 16.54 -1.31
N LEU A 168 -3.39 15.77 -0.83
CA LEU A 168 -2.46 15.06 -1.70
C LEU A 168 -3.23 14.10 -2.63
N CYS A 169 -4.08 13.23 -2.09
CA CYS A 169 -4.92 12.32 -2.88
C CYS A 169 -5.83 13.08 -3.86
N LEU A 170 -6.49 14.15 -3.41
CA LEU A 170 -7.36 14.98 -4.25
C LEU A 170 -6.60 15.59 -5.43
N SER A 171 -5.34 15.97 -5.22
CA SER A 171 -4.48 16.50 -6.28
C SER A 171 -4.11 15.47 -7.37
N PHE A 172 -4.38 14.19 -7.15
CA PHE A 172 -4.23 13.12 -8.14
C PHE A 172 -5.56 12.73 -8.81
N LEU A 173 -6.70 13.28 -8.39
CA LEU A 173 -8.03 12.90 -8.89
C LEU A 173 -8.14 13.00 -10.42
N GLY A 174 -7.58 14.05 -11.03
CA GLY A 174 -7.54 14.19 -12.49
C GLY A 174 -6.76 13.07 -13.19
N TRP A 175 -5.66 12.61 -12.59
CA TRP A 175 -4.87 11.49 -13.13
C TRP A 175 -5.60 10.16 -12.98
N PHE A 176 -6.34 9.96 -11.88
CA PHE A 176 -7.20 8.80 -11.69
C PHE A 176 -8.27 8.74 -12.79
N ILE A 177 -8.96 9.85 -13.05
CA ILE A 177 -9.97 9.94 -14.12
C ILE A 177 -9.34 9.63 -15.48
N LEU A 178 -8.19 10.24 -15.80
CA LEU A 178 -7.49 10.00 -17.06
C LEU A 178 -7.08 8.51 -17.21
N SER A 179 -6.63 7.88 -16.14
CA SER A 179 -6.23 6.47 -16.14
C SER A 179 -7.43 5.56 -16.40
N ILE A 180 -8.61 5.88 -15.85
CA ILE A 180 -9.85 5.14 -16.12
C ILE A 180 -10.26 5.29 -17.59
N LEU A 181 -10.18 6.49 -18.16
CA LEU A 181 -10.51 6.74 -19.57
C LEU A 181 -9.62 5.97 -20.56
N THR A 182 -8.43 5.54 -20.13
CA THR A 182 -7.51 4.71 -20.91
C THR A 182 -7.69 3.21 -20.67
N ILE A 183 -8.87 2.78 -20.20
CA ILE A 183 -9.19 1.37 -19.86
C ILE A 183 -8.19 0.83 -18.80
N GLY A 184 -7.73 1.72 -17.93
CA GLY A 184 -6.81 1.40 -16.85
C GLY A 184 -5.33 1.34 -17.23
N ILE A 185 -4.96 1.51 -18.51
CA ILE A 185 -3.55 1.50 -18.93
C ILE A 185 -2.74 2.61 -18.24
N GLY A 186 -3.35 3.79 -18.05
CA GLY A 186 -2.72 4.91 -17.35
C GLY A 186 -2.28 4.59 -15.91
N PHE A 187 -2.88 3.59 -15.26
CA PHE A 187 -2.49 3.17 -13.91
C PHE A 187 -1.06 2.65 -13.84
N LEU A 188 -0.50 2.15 -14.95
CA LEU A 188 0.88 1.68 -15.01
C LEU A 188 1.89 2.78 -14.67
N TRP A 189 1.60 4.04 -15.02
CA TRP A 189 2.42 5.21 -14.69
C TRP A 189 1.91 5.96 -13.47
N LEU A 190 0.58 6.01 -13.29
CA LEU A 190 0.00 6.69 -12.14
C LEU A 190 0.32 6.01 -10.81
N ALA A 191 0.24 4.68 -10.73
CA ALA A 191 0.53 3.97 -9.48
C ALA A 191 1.95 4.25 -8.95
N PRO A 192 3.04 4.08 -9.73
CA PRO A 192 4.37 4.39 -9.21
C PRO A 192 4.54 5.88 -8.89
N TYR A 193 3.93 6.79 -9.65
CA TYR A 193 3.96 8.22 -9.32
C TYR A 193 3.26 8.52 -7.99
N PHE A 194 2.04 8.00 -7.81
CA PHE A 194 1.23 8.20 -6.61
C PHE A 194 1.91 7.60 -5.38
N TYR A 195 2.30 6.32 -5.42
CA TYR A 195 2.90 5.67 -4.27
C TYR A 195 4.28 6.25 -3.92
N THR A 196 5.08 6.67 -4.91
CA THR A 196 6.36 7.37 -4.64
C THR A 196 6.11 8.73 -3.98
N THR A 197 5.05 9.42 -4.37
CA THR A 197 4.63 10.67 -3.72
C THR A 197 4.13 10.41 -2.28
N SER A 198 3.40 9.33 -2.05
CA SER A 198 3.01 8.90 -0.70
C SER A 198 4.21 8.51 0.16
N ALA A 199 5.25 7.90 -0.42
CA ALA A 199 6.49 7.60 0.28
C ALA A 199 7.29 8.88 0.62
N ALA A 200 7.32 9.86 -0.27
CA ALA A 200 7.88 11.19 0.03
C ALA A 200 7.13 11.87 1.18
N PHE A 201 5.79 11.78 1.18
CA PHE A 201 4.97 12.30 2.29
C PHE A 201 5.31 11.60 3.61
N TYR A 202 5.42 10.26 3.59
CA TYR A 202 5.84 9.47 4.75
C TYR A 202 7.22 9.90 5.28
N GLU A 203 8.22 10.06 4.40
CA GLU A 203 9.55 10.54 4.75
C GLU A 203 9.52 11.91 5.43
N GLU A 204 8.67 12.83 4.94
CA GLU A 204 8.56 14.16 5.53
C GLU A 204 7.94 14.13 6.93
N ILE A 205 6.85 13.39 7.13
CA ILE A 205 6.16 13.36 8.42
C ILE A 205 6.89 12.51 9.46
N SER A 206 7.53 11.41 9.06
CA SER A 206 8.30 10.54 9.95
C SER A 206 9.49 11.28 10.55
N LYS A 207 10.23 12.05 9.74
CA LYS A 207 11.32 12.92 10.22
C LYS A 207 10.86 13.92 11.26
N LYS A 208 9.69 14.54 11.07
CA LYS A 208 9.10 15.49 12.03
C LYS A 208 8.65 14.77 13.31
N TYR A 209 8.03 13.61 13.16
CA TYR A 209 7.49 12.80 14.25
C TYR A 209 8.59 12.29 15.19
N TYR A 210 9.59 11.57 14.66
CA TYR A 210 10.67 10.99 15.49
C TYR A 210 11.59 12.06 16.09
N LYS A 211 11.83 13.17 15.38
CA LYS A 211 12.54 14.33 15.96
C LYS A 211 11.82 14.92 17.17
N LYS A 212 10.48 14.94 17.16
CA LYS A 212 9.67 15.44 18.28
C LYS A 212 9.68 14.47 19.47
N GLU A 213 9.67 13.17 19.20
CA GLU A 213 9.69 12.11 20.23
C GLU A 213 11.09 11.85 20.81
N GLY A 214 12.14 12.53 20.31
CA GLY A 214 13.52 12.35 20.77
C GLY A 214 14.13 11.01 20.34
N THR A 215 13.53 10.34 19.37
CA THR A 215 14.00 9.08 18.80
C THR A 215 14.74 9.34 17.48
N THR A 216 15.91 8.75 17.30
CA THR A 216 16.70 8.90 16.06
C THR A 216 16.11 8.03 14.94
N PHE A 217 15.92 8.66 13.77
CA PHE A 217 15.52 8.04 12.50
C PHE A 217 16.60 7.11 11.95
#